data_AF-A0A2V8X9E1-F1
#
_entry.id   AF-A0A2V8X9E1-F1
#
_cell.length_a   1.000
_cell.length_b   1.000
_cell.length_c   1.000
_cell.angle_alpha   90.00
_cell.angle_beta   90.00
_cell.angle_gamma   90.00
#
_symmetry.space_group_name_H-M   'P 1'
#
loop_
_entity.id
_entity.type
_entity.pdbx_description
1 polymer ?
#
loop_
_entity_poly.entity_id
_entity_poly.type
_entity_poly.pdbx_seq_one_letter_code
_entity_poly.pdbx_strand_id
1 'polypeptide(L)' 'MSQWASVDERVAFEYAKVKHFYNQLGIADRTAIEYFDGGHTINGKGAFDFLRKHLHLSRTLA' A
#
# COMPACT_ATOMS: atom_id res chain seq x y z
N MET A 1 -6.87 12.75 19.87
CA MET A 1 -5.76 12.54 18.91
C MET A 1 -5.00 11.30 19.38
N SER A 2 -5.15 10.18 18.68
CA SER A 2 -4.55 8.89 19.03
C SER A 2 -3.06 8.93 18.69
N GLN A 3 -2.21 8.65 19.67
CA GLN A 3 -0.76 8.84 19.65
C GLN A 3 0.00 7.65 19.03
N TRP A 4 -0.72 6.71 18.40
CA TRP A 4 -0.18 5.41 17.99
C TRP A 4 -0.12 5.22 16.47
N ALA A 5 -0.73 6.12 15.69
CA ALA A 5 -0.55 6.17 14.24
C ALA A 5 0.63 7.09 13.92
N SER A 6 1.56 6.62 13.07
CA SER A 6 2.63 7.48 12.55
C SER A 6 2.04 8.66 11.77
N VAL A 7 2.77 9.78 11.72
CA VAL A 7 2.39 10.95 10.92
C VAL A 7 2.40 10.58 9.43
N ASP A 8 1.35 10.97 8.70
CA ASP A 8 1.16 10.68 7.27
C ASP A 8 2.37 11.08 6.43
N GLU A 9 2.95 12.24 6.69
CA GLU A 9 4.15 12.75 6.01
C GLU A 9 5.35 11.80 6.18
N ARG A 10 5.56 11.26 7.40
CA ARG A 10 6.67 10.32 7.66
C ARG A 10 6.42 9.01 6.93
N VAL A 11 5.20 8.48 6.95
CA VAL A 11 4.85 7.24 6.24
C VAL A 11 5.06 7.41 4.74
N ALA A 12 4.58 8.52 4.17
CA ALA A 12 4.74 8.82 2.75
C ALA A 12 6.21 8.98 2.37
N PHE A 13 7.01 9.67 3.19
CA PHE A 13 8.44 9.86 2.94
C PHE A 13 9.21 8.53 2.95
N GLU A 14 9.00 7.67 3.95
CA GLU A 14 9.67 6.36 3.99
C GLU A 14 9.21 5.45 2.84
N TYR A 15 7.92 5.45 2.50
CA TYR A 15 7.43 4.72 1.35
C TYR A 15 8.03 5.24 0.02
N ALA A 16 8.17 6.55 -0.14
CA ALA A 16 8.75 7.15 -1.33
C ALA A 16 10.20 6.68 -1.58
N LYS A 17 11.01 6.49 -0.54
CA LYS A 17 12.36 5.91 -0.66
C LYS A 17 12.32 4.49 -1.22
N VAL A 18 11.44 3.64 -0.69
CA VAL A 18 11.25 2.26 -1.16
C VAL A 18 10.78 2.26 -2.61
N LYS A 19 9.79 3.09 -2.94
CA LYS A 19 9.25 3.18 -4.30
C LYS A 19 10.31 3.67 -5.29
N HIS A 20 11.10 4.67 -4.92
CA HIS A 20 12.20 5.17 -5.74
C HIS A 20 13.20 4.05 -6.05
N PHE A 21 13.61 3.29 -5.04
CA PHE A 21 14.52 2.15 -5.23
C PHE A 21 13.91 1.07 -6.14
N TYR A 22 12.63 0.72 -5.95
CA TYR A 22 11.95 -0.27 -6.81
C TYR A 22 11.80 0.21 -8.25
N ASN A 23 11.62 1.53 -8.46
CA ASN A 23 11.64 2.13 -9.80
C ASN A 23 13.01 1.97 -10.45
N GLN A 24 14.10 2.23 -9.73
CA GLN A 24 15.46 2.05 -10.25
C GLN A 24 15.76 0.60 -10.64
N LEU A 25 15.19 -0.37 -9.92
CA LEU A 25 15.31 -1.79 -10.24
C LEU A 25 14.40 -2.26 -11.40
N GLY A 26 13.56 -1.38 -11.95
CA GLY A 26 12.60 -1.76 -13.00
C GLY A 26 11.44 -2.63 -12.51
N ILE A 27 11.24 -2.73 -11.20
CA ILE A 27 10.18 -3.53 -10.55
C ILE A 27 9.23 -2.65 -9.73
N ALA A 28 8.99 -1.43 -10.22
CA ALA A 28 8.12 -0.43 -9.62
C ALA A 28 6.75 -1.02 -9.22
N ASP A 29 6.26 -1.96 -10.02
CA ASP A 29 4.93 -2.53 -9.89
C ASP A 29 4.80 -3.55 -8.75
N ARG A 30 5.91 -3.93 -8.08
CA ARG A 30 5.95 -4.88 -6.94
C ARG A 30 5.76 -4.22 -5.56
N THR A 31 5.31 -2.98 -5.51
CA THR A 31 5.00 -2.28 -4.26
C THR A 31 3.90 -1.23 -4.48
N ALA A 32 3.00 -1.08 -3.51
CA ALA A 32 1.87 -0.14 -3.53
C ALA A 32 1.58 0.41 -2.11
N ILE A 33 1.01 1.61 -2.04
CA ILE A 33 0.46 2.22 -0.82
C ILE A 33 -0.94 2.75 -1.13
N GLU A 34 -1.87 2.58 -0.21
CA GLU A 34 -3.22 3.15 -0.28
C GLU A 34 -3.34 4.26 0.76
N TYR A 35 -3.69 5.47 0.32
CA TYR A 35 -4.05 6.58 1.19
C TYR A 35 -5.58 6.68 1.25
N PHE A 36 -6.12 6.80 2.45
CA PHE A 36 -7.57 6.93 2.65
C PHE A 36 -7.85 7.75 3.91
N ASP A 37 -8.94 8.51 3.88
CA ASP A 37 -9.39 9.29 5.03
C ASP A 37 -10.25 8.40 5.91
N GLY A 38 -9.69 7.91 7.03
CA GLY A 38 -10.37 6.91 7.83
C GLY A 38 -9.82 6.68 9.24
N GLY A 39 -9.37 7.71 9.95
CA GLY A 39 -8.97 7.59 11.37
C GLY A 39 -8.12 6.35 11.68
N HIS A 40 -8.44 5.62 12.76
CA HIS A 40 -7.81 4.33 13.08
C HIS A 40 -8.59 3.15 12.49
N THR A 41 -8.77 3.15 11.18
CA THR A 41 -9.45 2.08 10.42
C THR A 41 -8.47 1.46 9.42
N ILE A 42 -8.71 0.24 8.96
CA ILE A 42 -7.99 -0.35 7.83
C ILE A 42 -8.93 -0.35 6.61
N ASN A 43 -8.51 0.30 5.52
CA ASN A 43 -9.15 0.16 4.22
C ASN A 43 -8.32 -0.81 3.35
N GLY A 44 -8.94 -1.92 2.92
CA GLY A 44 -8.25 -3.02 2.25
C GLY A 44 -8.37 -3.04 0.72
N LYS A 45 -9.03 -2.06 0.10
CA LYS A 45 -9.38 -2.10 -1.33
C LYS A 45 -8.13 -2.23 -2.23
N GLY A 46 -7.16 -1.35 -2.05
CA GLY A 46 -5.90 -1.36 -2.80
C GLY A 46 -5.04 -2.59 -2.49
N ALA A 47 -5.05 -3.04 -1.24
CA ALA A 47 -4.35 -4.26 -0.84
C ALA A 47 -4.90 -5.50 -1.56
N PHE A 48 -6.22 -5.66 -1.63
CA PHE A 48 -6.83 -6.78 -2.35
C PHE A 48 -6.59 -6.72 -3.86
N ASP A 49 -6.59 -5.53 -4.47
CA ASP A 49 -6.24 -5.35 -5.89
C ASP A 49 -4.79 -5.75 -6.16
N PHE A 50 -3.86 -5.34 -5.29
CA PHE A 50 -2.45 -5.72 -5.37
C PHE A 50 -2.27 -7.24 -5.26
N LEU A 51 -2.91 -7.88 -4.28
CA LEU A 51 -2.82 -9.34 -4.10
C LEU A 51 -3.40 -10.10 -5.30
N ARG A 52 -4.54 -9.67 -5.85
CA ARG A 52 -5.10 -10.27 -7.07
C ARG A 52 -4.13 -10.23 -8.23
N LYS A 53 -3.48 -9.08 -8.45
CA LYS A 53 -2.49 -8.89 -9.52
C LYS A 53 -1.27 -9.81 -9.34
N HIS A 54 -0.73 -9.91 -8.13
CA HIS A 54 0.57 -10.56 -7.90
C HIS A 54 0.51 -12.03 -7.50
N LEU A 55 -0.63 -12.50 -6.96
CA LEU A 55 -0.83 -13.89 -6.56
C LEU A 55 -1.77 -14.64 -7.52
N HIS A 56 -2.20 -14.01 -8.62
CA HIS A 56 -3.15 -14.58 -9.59
C HIS A 56 -4.40 -15.15 -8.93
N LEU A 57 -4.91 -14.47 -7.90
CA LEU A 57 -6.13 -14.89 -7.20
C LEU A 57 -7.30 -14.72 -8.17
N SER A 58 -7.76 -15.83 -8.76
CA SER A 58 -9.04 -15.86 -9.47
C SER A 58 -10.16 -15.53 -8.49
N ARG A 59 -11.14 -14.75 -8.92
CA ARG A 59 -12.32 -14.44 -8.10
C ARG A 59 -13.17 -15.71 -7.99
N THR A 60 -12.81 -16.59 -7.06
CA THR A 60 -13.69 -17.66 -6.62
C THR A 60 -13.99 -17.41 -5.15
N LEU A 61 -15.03 -16.62 -4.88
CA LEU A 61 -16.01 -16.90 -3.83
C LEU A 61 -17.29 -16.12 -4.22
N ALA A 62 -18.39 -16.85 -4.18
CA ALA A 62 -19.76 -16.42 -4.40
C ALA A 62 -20.18 -15.29 -3.46
#